data_AF-A0A1B9BY22-F1
#
_entry.id   AF-A0A1B9BY22-F1
#
_cell.length_a   1.000
_cell.length_b   1.000
_cell.length_c   1.000
_cell.angle_alpha   90.00
_cell.angle_beta   90.00
_cell.angle_gamma   90.00
#
_symmetry.space_group_name_H-M   'P 1'
#
loop_
_entity.id
_entity.type
_entity.pdbx_description
1 polymer ?
#
loop_
_entity_poly.entity_id
_entity_poly.type
_entity_poly.pdbx_seq_one_letter_code
_entity_poly.pdbx_strand_id
1 'polypeptide(L)'
;VGIAKAMAAGIQREEFFVVGKGGFLTFAEGRPEDPLAFFREKVVVKGLGKEADLAQCVHCLSPEYIAWQLDTLRAQMGLETLDVYLIDQPEVHIPVIGKGPMYDKLIDVFTMLEAAVQANKIRYYGISTFNACRVATDDTLFQSLTSLIGLAEKAAGQGKRHHLRVVQLPFNALMPEAYTRFSQVTGQGNIGSTIQAAFQLKLTIMASHPLGKGLLAREEVPSLLEAMPELADAAQRAIQFVRSTPGIGVTLVGLSMPRHLADLLAVARQLPLPKGRYLAMFEKEE
;
A
#
# COMPACT_ATOMS: atom_id res chain seq x y z
N VAL A 1 -2.67 -21.19 -6.59
CA VAL A 1 -2.42 -19.73 -6.75
C VAL A 1 -1.83 -19.47 -8.14
N GLY A 2 -2.06 -18.29 -8.73
CA GLY A 2 -1.65 -17.98 -10.11
C GLY A 2 -0.13 -18.02 -10.35
N ILE A 3 0.68 -17.58 -9.39
CA ILE A 3 2.15 -17.53 -9.51
C ILE A 3 2.75 -18.93 -9.68
N ALA A 4 2.42 -19.88 -8.78
CA ALA A 4 2.91 -21.25 -8.88
C ALA A 4 2.53 -21.93 -10.21
N LYS A 5 1.32 -21.66 -10.73
CA LYS A 5 0.89 -22.15 -12.05
C LYS A 5 1.70 -21.52 -13.18
N ALA A 6 1.97 -20.22 -13.11
CA ALA A 6 2.79 -19.52 -14.10
C ALA A 6 4.26 -20.01 -14.08
N MET A 7 4.81 -20.27 -12.90
CA MET A 7 6.14 -20.87 -12.76
C MET A 7 6.22 -22.28 -13.33
N ALA A 8 5.20 -23.12 -13.06
CA ALA A 8 5.10 -24.44 -13.67
C ALA A 8 4.97 -24.39 -15.21
N ALA A 9 4.50 -23.27 -15.75
CA ALA A 9 4.42 -23.00 -17.19
C ALA A 9 5.69 -22.37 -17.78
N GLY A 10 6.76 -22.19 -16.98
CA GLY A 10 8.08 -21.74 -17.44
C GLY A 10 8.43 -20.28 -17.14
N ILE A 11 7.54 -19.50 -16.52
CA ILE A 11 7.85 -18.12 -16.09
C ILE A 11 8.78 -18.17 -14.87
N GLN A 12 9.89 -17.45 -14.94
CA GLN A 12 10.89 -17.46 -13.87
C GLN A 12 10.45 -16.60 -12.68
N ARG A 13 10.92 -16.92 -11.46
CA ARG A 13 10.52 -16.20 -10.23
C ARG A 13 10.82 -14.69 -10.34
N GLU A 14 11.90 -14.36 -11.00
CA GLU A 14 12.54 -13.06 -11.17
C GLU A 14 11.79 -12.17 -12.17
N GLU A 15 10.87 -12.76 -12.94
CA GLU A 15 9.90 -12.04 -13.76
C GLU A 15 8.69 -11.56 -12.95
N PHE A 16 8.58 -11.97 -11.68
CA PHE A 16 7.55 -11.49 -10.75
C PHE A 16 8.12 -10.50 -9.75
N PHE A 17 7.32 -9.46 -9.47
CA PHE A 17 7.47 -8.63 -8.28
C PHE A 17 6.28 -8.87 -7.36
N VAL A 18 6.49 -9.58 -6.26
CA VAL A 18 5.42 -10.09 -5.41
C VAL A 18 5.33 -9.31 -4.11
N VAL A 19 4.16 -8.73 -3.87
CA VAL A 19 3.86 -7.94 -2.67
C VAL A 19 2.83 -8.68 -1.82
N GLY A 20 3.21 -9.02 -0.58
CA GLY A 20 2.30 -9.53 0.45
C GLY A 20 1.77 -8.41 1.34
N LYS A 21 0.64 -8.65 2.00
CA LYS A 21 0.06 -7.72 2.99
C LYS A 21 -0.50 -8.49 4.18
N GLY A 22 -0.42 -7.90 5.37
CA GLY A 22 -1.05 -8.46 6.56
C GLY A 22 -1.45 -7.39 7.57
N GLY A 23 -2.24 -7.82 8.56
CA GLY A 23 -2.88 -6.96 9.55
C GLY A 23 -4.34 -7.36 9.73
N PHE A 24 -5.12 -7.34 8.66
CA PHE A 24 -6.52 -7.79 8.70
C PHE A 24 -6.65 -9.30 8.97
N LEU A 25 -7.67 -9.67 9.74
CA LEU A 25 -8.07 -11.05 9.98
C LEU A 25 -8.57 -11.67 8.67
N THR A 26 -8.09 -12.87 8.38
CA THR A 26 -8.52 -13.62 7.19
C THR A 26 -9.61 -14.61 7.58
N PHE A 27 -10.80 -14.42 7.01
CA PHE A 27 -11.94 -15.31 7.23
C PHE A 27 -12.12 -16.22 6.02
N ALA A 28 -11.37 -17.33 5.98
CA ALA A 28 -11.35 -18.24 4.82
C ALA A 28 -12.75 -18.82 4.47
N GLU A 29 -13.59 -19.02 5.48
CA GLU A 29 -14.94 -19.59 5.35
C GLU A 29 -16.04 -18.51 5.35
N GLY A 30 -15.65 -17.23 5.16
CA GLY A 30 -16.55 -16.09 5.31
C GLY A 30 -16.57 -15.53 6.73
N ARG A 31 -17.14 -14.32 6.89
CA ARG A 31 -17.10 -13.59 8.16
C ARG A 31 -17.87 -14.37 9.24
N PRO A 32 -17.25 -14.70 10.38
CA PRO A 32 -17.92 -15.39 11.48
C PRO A 32 -18.99 -14.51 12.13
N GLU A 33 -20.00 -15.16 12.73
CA GLU A 33 -21.04 -14.47 13.51
C GLU A 33 -20.47 -13.73 14.72
N ASP A 34 -19.48 -14.35 15.40
CA ASP A 34 -18.72 -13.74 16.48
C ASP A 34 -17.23 -13.61 16.10
N PRO A 35 -16.81 -12.44 15.57
CA PRO A 35 -15.42 -12.18 15.23
C PRO A 35 -14.45 -12.22 16.43
N LEU A 36 -14.92 -11.93 17.65
CA LEU A 36 -14.07 -11.93 18.84
C LEU A 36 -13.80 -13.37 19.32
N ALA A 37 -14.83 -14.22 19.32
CA ALA A 37 -14.66 -15.65 19.58
C ALA A 37 -13.72 -16.28 18.55
N PHE A 38 -13.90 -15.96 17.26
CA PHE A 38 -12.99 -16.37 16.20
C PHE A 38 -11.55 -15.91 16.48
N PHE A 39 -11.35 -14.65 16.87
CA PHE A 39 -10.03 -14.12 17.18
C PHE A 39 -9.37 -14.87 18.34
N ARG A 40 -10.10 -15.11 19.43
CA ARG A 40 -9.60 -15.88 20.58
C ARG A 40 -9.14 -17.26 20.16
N GLU A 41 -9.95 -17.98 19.40
CA GLU A 41 -9.66 -19.35 18.97
C GLU A 41 -8.51 -19.41 17.95
N LYS A 42 -8.53 -18.56 16.93
CA LYS A 42 -7.58 -18.65 15.80
C LYS A 42 -6.29 -17.88 16.03
N VAL A 43 -6.27 -16.89 16.92
CA VAL A 43 -5.09 -16.04 17.17
C VAL A 43 -4.57 -16.23 18.59
N VAL A 44 -5.41 -15.99 19.61
CA VAL A 44 -4.94 -15.98 21.01
C VAL A 44 -4.51 -17.37 21.50
N VAL A 45 -5.35 -18.39 21.30
CA VAL A 45 -5.04 -19.79 21.70
C VAL A 45 -3.77 -20.31 21.00
N LYS A 46 -3.47 -19.80 19.79
CA LYS A 46 -2.27 -20.17 19.03
C LYS A 46 -1.03 -19.35 19.41
N GLY A 47 -1.14 -18.44 20.37
CA GLY A 47 -0.04 -17.57 20.79
C GLY A 47 0.38 -16.55 19.73
N LEU A 48 -0.48 -16.24 18.76
CA LEU A 48 -0.18 -15.30 17.68
C LEU A 48 -0.43 -13.84 18.08
N GLY A 49 -1.13 -13.58 19.18
CA GLY A 49 -1.42 -12.24 19.68
C GLY A 49 -2.35 -12.27 20.88
N LYS A 50 -2.60 -11.11 21.47
CA LYS A 50 -3.56 -10.90 22.57
C LYS A 50 -4.69 -9.98 22.14
N GLU A 51 -5.76 -9.92 22.92
CA GLU A 51 -6.90 -9.02 22.62
C GLU A 51 -6.49 -7.54 22.51
N ALA A 52 -5.47 -7.12 23.26
CA ALA A 52 -4.90 -5.78 23.16
C ALA A 52 -4.18 -5.50 21.83
N ASP A 53 -3.99 -6.50 20.97
CA ASP A 53 -3.45 -6.36 19.61
C ASP A 53 -4.58 -6.28 18.56
N LEU A 54 -5.85 -6.40 18.96
CA LEU A 54 -7.02 -6.39 18.08
C LEU A 54 -7.65 -5.00 18.04
N ALA A 55 -7.85 -4.46 16.83
CA ALA A 55 -8.63 -3.27 16.58
C ALA A 55 -9.90 -3.60 15.77
N GLN A 56 -11.02 -3.03 16.21
CA GLN A 56 -12.33 -3.08 15.53
C GLN A 56 -12.79 -4.51 15.18
N CYS A 57 -12.33 -5.51 15.94
CA CYS A 57 -12.59 -6.94 15.70
C CYS A 57 -12.19 -7.48 14.32
N VAL A 58 -11.34 -6.77 13.58
CA VAL A 58 -10.96 -7.14 12.20
C VAL A 58 -9.49 -6.98 11.89
N HIS A 59 -8.69 -6.33 12.74
CA HIS A 59 -7.27 -6.12 12.48
C HIS A 59 -6.43 -6.46 13.70
N CYS A 60 -5.43 -7.34 13.53
CA CYS A 60 -4.46 -7.70 14.54
C CYS A 60 -3.08 -7.10 14.22
N LEU A 61 -2.46 -6.45 15.19
CA LEU A 61 -1.12 -5.86 15.06
C LEU A 61 -0.21 -6.39 16.17
N SER A 62 0.32 -7.59 15.96
CA SER A 62 1.35 -8.23 16.78
C SER A 62 2.46 -8.80 15.89
N PRO A 63 3.72 -8.87 16.36
CA PRO A 63 4.80 -9.49 15.61
C PRO A 63 4.51 -10.93 15.19
N GLU A 64 3.94 -11.74 16.07
CA GLU A 64 3.70 -13.17 15.86
C GLU A 64 2.62 -13.40 14.81
N TYR A 65 1.53 -12.63 14.83
CA TYR A 65 0.47 -12.75 13.83
C TYR A 65 0.94 -12.31 12.45
N ILE A 66 1.70 -11.21 12.36
CA ILE A 66 2.23 -10.73 11.10
C ILE A 66 3.28 -11.71 10.53
N ALA A 67 4.13 -12.28 11.37
CA ALA A 67 5.09 -13.31 10.97
C ALA A 67 4.37 -14.55 10.42
N TRP A 68 3.31 -14.99 11.10
CA TRP A 68 2.48 -16.11 10.65
C TRP A 68 1.79 -15.82 9.30
N GLN A 69 1.25 -14.61 9.09
CA GLN A 69 0.65 -14.22 7.81
C GLN A 69 1.70 -14.18 6.69
N LEU A 70 2.90 -13.66 6.95
CA LEU A 70 4.01 -13.67 6.00
C LEU A 70 4.38 -15.09 5.58
N ASP A 71 4.60 -15.99 6.53
CA ASP A 71 4.98 -17.37 6.23
C ASP A 71 3.85 -18.14 5.53
N THR A 72 2.59 -17.87 5.91
CA THR A 72 1.42 -18.44 5.24
C THR A 72 1.34 -17.99 3.77
N LEU A 73 1.50 -16.70 3.50
CA LEU A 73 1.47 -16.15 2.14
C LEU A 73 2.60 -16.73 1.27
N ARG A 74 3.82 -16.82 1.82
CA ARG A 74 4.97 -17.44 1.15
C ARG A 74 4.69 -18.90 0.79
N ALA A 75 4.20 -19.69 1.75
CA ALA A 75 3.86 -21.09 1.55
C ALA A 75 2.76 -21.27 0.49
N GLN A 76 1.68 -20.48 0.56
CA GLN A 76 0.57 -20.54 -0.41
C GLN A 76 0.98 -20.18 -1.84
N MET A 77 1.94 -19.26 -1.99
CA MET A 77 2.47 -18.87 -3.30
C MET A 77 3.59 -19.79 -3.80
N GLY A 78 4.12 -20.67 -2.94
CA GLY A 78 5.29 -21.50 -3.25
C GLY A 78 6.57 -20.67 -3.38
N LEU A 79 6.70 -19.59 -2.59
CA LEU A 79 7.80 -18.63 -2.70
C LEU A 79 8.69 -18.65 -1.46
N GLU A 80 10.00 -18.74 -1.69
CA GLU A 80 10.97 -18.54 -0.63
C GLU A 80 11.05 -17.06 -0.21
N THR A 81 10.96 -16.10 -1.13
CA THR A 81 11.10 -14.67 -0.79
C THR A 81 10.00 -13.86 -1.43
N LEU A 82 9.35 -12.97 -0.67
CA LEU A 82 8.52 -11.90 -1.24
C LEU A 82 9.38 -10.66 -1.51
N ASP A 83 9.05 -9.90 -2.54
CA ASP A 83 9.80 -8.68 -2.83
C ASP A 83 9.48 -7.59 -1.81
N VAL A 84 8.21 -7.49 -1.41
CA VAL A 84 7.76 -6.54 -0.40
C VAL A 84 6.68 -7.16 0.49
N TYR A 85 6.71 -6.85 1.78
CA TYR A 85 5.58 -7.08 2.68
C TYR A 85 5.06 -5.77 3.27
N LEU A 86 3.75 -5.54 3.20
CA LEU A 86 3.13 -4.32 3.71
C LEU A 86 2.27 -4.60 4.95
N ILE A 87 2.39 -3.76 5.97
CA ILE A 87 1.39 -3.71 7.04
C ILE A 87 0.17 -2.96 6.51
N ASP A 88 -1.00 -3.60 6.49
CA ASP A 88 -2.20 -3.09 5.83
C ASP A 88 -3.12 -2.33 6.78
N GLN A 89 -3.11 -1.02 6.61
CA GLN A 89 -3.91 -0.03 7.32
C GLN A 89 -3.80 -0.11 8.84
N PRO A 90 -2.59 -0.06 9.43
CA PRO A 90 -2.45 -0.05 10.89
C PRO A 90 -3.10 1.20 11.52
N GLU A 91 -3.42 2.24 10.74
CA GLU A 91 -4.17 3.40 11.24
C GLU A 91 -5.54 3.08 11.84
N VAL A 92 -6.13 1.91 11.54
CA VAL A 92 -7.41 1.46 12.15
C VAL A 92 -7.30 1.29 13.67
N HIS A 93 -6.08 1.20 14.21
CA HIS A 93 -5.80 1.17 15.64
C HIS A 93 -5.86 2.55 16.29
N ILE A 94 -5.62 3.64 15.54
CA ILE A 94 -5.52 5.00 16.11
C ILE A 94 -6.80 5.41 16.85
N PRO A 95 -8.03 5.18 16.33
CA PRO A 95 -9.25 5.51 17.07
C PRO A 95 -9.49 4.65 18.33
N VAL A 96 -8.80 3.51 18.46
CA VAL A 96 -9.01 2.54 19.55
C VAL A 96 -7.98 2.75 20.67
N ILE A 97 -6.70 2.89 20.31
CA ILE A 97 -5.57 2.94 21.27
C ILE A 97 -4.73 4.20 21.16
N GLY A 98 -5.04 5.09 20.21
CA GLY A 98 -4.26 6.29 19.95
C GLY A 98 -2.99 6.06 19.11
N LYS A 99 -2.40 7.16 18.64
CA LYS A 99 -1.25 7.15 17.73
C LYS A 99 0.04 6.61 18.38
N GLY A 100 0.33 7.00 19.61
CA GLY A 100 1.52 6.58 20.36
C GLY A 100 1.57 5.06 20.57
N PRO A 101 0.56 4.45 21.21
CA PRO A 101 0.52 3.00 21.39
C PRO A 101 0.50 2.20 20.08
N MET A 102 -0.11 2.73 19.02
CA MET A 102 -0.04 2.11 17.69
C MET A 102 1.39 2.15 17.13
N TYR A 103 2.12 3.26 17.30
CA TYR A 103 3.53 3.36 16.92
C TYR A 103 4.44 2.40 17.69
N ASP A 104 4.20 2.20 18.98
CA ASP A 104 4.94 1.22 19.76
C ASP A 104 4.75 -0.20 19.19
N LYS A 105 3.51 -0.58 18.86
CA LYS A 105 3.24 -1.85 18.17
C LYS A 105 3.89 -1.94 16.79
N LEU A 106 3.92 -0.85 16.02
CA LEU A 106 4.59 -0.81 14.72
C LEU A 106 6.10 -1.00 14.84
N ILE A 107 6.74 -0.49 15.88
CA ILE A 107 8.17 -0.73 16.12
C ILE A 107 8.43 -2.21 16.34
N ASP A 108 7.62 -2.89 17.16
CA ASP A 108 7.76 -4.34 17.39
C ASP A 108 7.58 -5.14 16.10
N VAL A 109 6.56 -4.79 15.30
CA VAL A 109 6.30 -5.43 14.01
C VAL A 109 7.42 -5.14 13.01
N PHE A 110 7.93 -3.91 12.92
CA PHE A 110 9.07 -3.58 12.06
C PHE A 110 10.33 -4.30 12.50
N THR A 111 10.55 -4.49 13.79
CA THR A 111 11.69 -5.26 14.32
C THR A 111 11.63 -6.70 13.84
N MET A 112 10.44 -7.31 13.87
CA MET A 112 10.20 -8.64 13.30
C MET A 112 10.43 -8.66 11.78
N LEU A 113 9.97 -7.65 11.05
CA LEU A 113 10.18 -7.57 9.59
C LEU A 113 11.66 -7.37 9.23
N GLU A 114 12.42 -6.62 10.00
CA GLU A 114 13.88 -6.51 9.83
C GLU A 114 14.56 -7.87 10.02
N ALA A 115 14.14 -8.67 11.01
CA ALA A 115 14.60 -10.05 11.15
C ALA A 115 14.17 -10.93 9.96
N ALA A 116 12.97 -10.73 9.42
CA ALA A 116 12.49 -11.43 8.24
C ALA A 116 13.30 -11.09 6.97
N VAL A 117 13.80 -9.85 6.85
CA VAL A 117 14.77 -9.45 5.81
C VAL A 117 16.08 -10.20 5.98
N GLN A 118 16.64 -10.25 7.19
CA GLN A 118 17.89 -10.98 7.46
C GLN A 118 17.76 -12.48 7.17
N ALA A 119 16.57 -13.05 7.40
CA ALA A 119 16.24 -14.43 7.08
C ALA A 119 15.82 -14.66 5.61
N ASN A 120 16.00 -13.67 4.72
CA ASN A 120 15.65 -13.73 3.30
C ASN A 120 14.17 -14.09 3.02
N LYS A 121 13.27 -13.85 3.98
CA LYS A 121 11.82 -14.08 3.79
C LYS A 121 11.18 -12.98 2.94
N ILE A 122 11.69 -11.76 3.08
CA ILE A 122 11.26 -10.57 2.33
C ILE A 122 12.49 -9.73 1.94
N ARG A 123 12.44 -9.01 0.82
CA ARG A 123 13.53 -8.08 0.44
C ARG A 123 13.39 -6.71 1.11
N TYR A 124 12.16 -6.21 1.16
CA TYR A 124 11.80 -4.93 1.76
C TYR A 124 10.44 -5.01 2.46
N TYR A 125 10.11 -3.99 3.23
CA TYR A 125 8.78 -3.83 3.77
C TYR A 125 8.24 -2.41 3.62
N GLY A 126 6.97 -2.26 3.98
CA GLY A 126 6.24 -1.03 3.82
C GLY A 126 4.96 -0.96 4.64
N ILE A 127 4.20 0.08 4.41
CA ILE A 127 2.87 0.29 4.97
C ILE A 127 1.89 0.55 3.84
N SER A 128 0.70 -0.04 3.93
CA SER A 128 -0.45 0.30 3.12
C SER A 128 -1.39 1.11 3.99
N THR A 129 -1.83 2.27 3.52
CA THR A 129 -2.71 3.19 4.24
C THR A 129 -3.92 3.48 3.38
N PHE A 130 -4.99 3.96 4.00
CA PHE A 130 -6.17 4.50 3.33
C PHE A 130 -6.29 6.01 3.55
N ASN A 131 -6.14 6.47 4.81
CA ASN A 131 -6.25 7.90 5.15
C ASN A 131 -4.91 8.49 5.56
N ALA A 132 -4.10 7.74 6.32
CA ALA A 132 -2.99 8.28 7.10
C ALA A 132 -2.03 9.19 6.32
N CYS A 133 -1.64 8.78 5.12
CA CYS A 133 -0.67 9.53 4.32
C CYS A 133 -1.31 10.53 3.33
N ARG A 134 -2.62 10.82 3.40
CA ARG A 134 -3.29 11.79 2.48
C ARG A 134 -4.17 12.83 3.17
N VAL A 135 -4.56 12.60 4.44
CA VAL A 135 -5.35 13.57 5.22
C VAL A 135 -4.53 14.80 5.63
N ALA A 136 -5.22 15.83 6.13
CA ALA A 136 -4.60 17.07 6.63
C ALA A 136 -3.78 16.84 7.90
N THR A 137 -2.82 17.73 8.19
CA THR A 137 -1.85 17.56 9.29
C THR A 137 -2.47 17.62 10.69
N ASP A 138 -3.64 18.24 10.81
CA ASP A 138 -4.46 18.33 12.02
C ASP A 138 -5.42 17.14 12.19
N ASP A 139 -5.54 16.26 11.19
CA ASP A 139 -6.32 15.03 11.29
C ASP A 139 -5.62 14.05 12.24
N THR A 140 -6.41 13.44 13.14
CA THR A 140 -5.92 12.42 14.09
C THR A 140 -5.22 11.25 13.40
N LEU A 141 -5.64 10.87 12.19
CA LEU A 141 -5.08 9.77 11.41
C LEU A 141 -3.81 10.15 10.66
N PHE A 142 -3.47 11.44 10.55
CA PHE A 142 -2.30 11.89 9.80
C PHE A 142 -1.02 11.22 10.28
N GLN A 143 -0.28 10.58 9.36
CA GLN A 143 1.05 10.07 9.64
C GLN A 143 2.06 10.68 8.67
N SER A 144 3.14 11.23 9.23
CA SER A 144 4.24 11.72 8.42
C SER A 144 5.14 10.58 7.96
N LEU A 145 5.67 10.69 6.74
CA LEU A 145 6.62 9.73 6.19
C LEU A 145 7.91 9.69 7.01
N THR A 146 8.35 10.84 7.53
CA THR A 146 9.52 10.96 8.41
C THR A 146 9.32 10.27 9.76
N SER A 147 8.12 10.32 10.33
CA SER A 147 7.81 9.53 11.54
C SER A 147 7.89 8.03 11.25
N LEU A 148 7.30 7.56 10.13
CA LEU A 148 7.36 6.14 9.76
C LEU A 148 8.80 5.65 9.53
N ILE A 149 9.65 6.47 8.90
CA ILE A 149 11.09 6.21 8.76
C ILE A 149 11.75 6.13 10.13
N GLY A 150 11.48 7.08 11.03
CA GLY A 150 12.03 7.05 12.40
C GLY A 150 11.65 5.79 13.18
N LEU A 151 10.42 5.27 13.01
CA LEU A 151 10.03 3.97 13.59
C LEU A 151 10.86 2.83 12.99
N ALA A 152 11.08 2.84 11.67
CA ALA A 152 11.88 1.82 10.98
C ALA A 152 13.36 1.88 11.38
N GLU A 153 13.94 3.07 11.54
CA GLU A 153 15.30 3.27 12.06
C GLU A 153 15.44 2.73 13.49
N LYS A 154 14.47 3.04 14.36
CA LYS A 154 14.44 2.50 15.73
C LYS A 154 14.37 0.97 15.73
N ALA A 155 13.54 0.38 14.88
CA ALA A 155 13.39 -1.07 14.74
C ALA A 155 14.65 -1.75 14.17
N ALA A 156 15.32 -1.13 13.19
CA ALA A 156 16.57 -1.66 12.63
C ALA A 156 17.71 -1.64 13.66
N GLY A 157 17.70 -0.67 14.57
CA GLY A 157 18.69 -0.48 15.61
C GLY A 157 19.83 0.45 15.19
N GLN A 158 20.58 0.95 16.19
CA GLN A 158 21.59 1.98 15.97
C GLN A 158 22.66 1.56 14.96
N GLY A 159 22.95 2.45 14.01
CA GLY A 159 23.97 2.23 12.98
C GLY A 159 23.58 1.24 11.88
N LYS A 160 22.39 0.64 11.93
CA LYS A 160 21.89 -0.27 10.90
C LYS A 160 20.97 0.46 9.93
N ARG A 161 20.99 0.02 8.67
CA ARG A 161 20.09 0.53 7.64
C ARG A 161 18.76 -0.21 7.71
N HIS A 162 17.66 0.52 7.80
CA HIS A 162 16.31 -0.03 7.74
C HIS A 162 15.88 -0.40 6.30
N HIS A 163 14.88 -1.28 6.17
CA HIS A 163 14.36 -1.81 4.91
C HIS A 163 12.93 -1.32 4.56
N LEU A 164 12.39 -0.35 5.31
CA LEU A 164 11.18 0.38 4.90
C LEU A 164 11.42 1.10 3.57
N ARG A 165 10.71 0.69 2.51
CA ARG A 165 10.85 1.27 1.16
C ARG A 165 9.55 1.58 0.46
N VAL A 166 8.42 1.06 0.91
CA VAL A 166 7.16 1.15 0.18
C VAL A 166 6.06 1.78 1.01
N VAL A 167 5.35 2.74 0.44
CA VAL A 167 4.09 3.25 0.97
C VAL A 167 3.02 3.04 -0.10
N GLN A 168 1.97 2.32 0.27
CA GLN A 168 0.79 2.19 -0.57
C GLN A 168 -0.32 3.10 -0.04
N LEU A 169 -1.00 3.84 -0.93
CA LEU A 169 -2.10 4.73 -0.57
C LEU A 169 -3.11 4.84 -1.72
N PRO A 170 -4.37 5.22 -1.47
CA PRO A 170 -5.33 5.56 -2.53
C PRO A 170 -4.89 6.82 -3.27
N PHE A 171 -4.89 6.76 -4.60
CA PHE A 171 -4.71 7.94 -5.43
C PHE A 171 -5.43 7.75 -6.77
N ASN A 172 -6.29 8.72 -7.10
CA ASN A 172 -7.02 8.81 -8.36
C ASN A 172 -7.63 10.22 -8.49
N ALA A 173 -8.37 10.48 -9.57
CA ALA A 173 -8.98 11.79 -9.82
C ALA A 173 -9.98 12.25 -8.73
N LEU A 174 -10.55 11.34 -7.95
CA LEU A 174 -11.46 11.66 -6.83
C LEU A 174 -10.73 11.77 -5.48
N MET A 175 -9.48 11.32 -5.40
CA MET A 175 -8.64 11.37 -4.20
C MET A 175 -7.24 11.89 -4.57
N PRO A 176 -7.11 13.16 -5.00
CA PRO A 176 -5.85 13.71 -5.49
C PRO A 176 -4.92 14.20 -4.36
N GLU A 177 -5.34 14.15 -3.09
CA GLU A 177 -4.70 14.89 -2.00
C GLU A 177 -3.26 14.46 -1.73
N ALA A 178 -2.92 13.19 -2.01
CA ALA A 178 -1.53 12.71 -1.88
C ALA A 178 -0.56 13.41 -2.84
N TYR A 179 -1.07 14.06 -3.90
CA TYR A 179 -0.30 14.88 -4.84
C TYR A 179 -0.49 16.38 -4.60
N THR A 180 -1.71 16.84 -4.32
CA THR A 180 -2.06 18.26 -4.26
C THR A 180 -1.89 18.89 -2.88
N ARG A 181 -1.96 18.10 -1.80
CA ARG A 181 -1.83 18.61 -0.44
C ARG A 181 -0.39 18.57 0.04
N PHE A 182 0.17 19.73 0.37
CA PHE A 182 1.50 19.86 0.97
C PHE A 182 1.40 19.64 2.48
N SER A 183 1.64 18.41 2.94
CA SER A 183 1.47 17.99 4.34
C SER A 183 2.71 17.31 4.94
N GLN A 184 3.73 17.02 4.14
CA GLN A 184 4.88 16.22 4.57
C GLN A 184 6.14 17.09 4.71
N VAL A 185 6.62 17.24 5.95
CA VAL A 185 7.96 17.76 6.22
C VAL A 185 8.98 16.70 5.85
N THR A 186 9.97 17.05 5.03
CA THR A 186 10.94 16.10 4.48
C THR A 186 12.24 16.00 5.27
N GLY A 187 12.44 16.90 6.24
CA GLY A 187 13.72 17.08 6.93
C GLY A 187 14.79 17.79 6.07
N GLN A 188 14.46 18.20 4.84
CA GLN A 188 15.36 18.93 3.92
C GLN A 188 15.05 20.43 3.85
N GLY A 189 14.30 20.96 4.83
CA GLY A 189 13.90 22.37 4.88
C GLY A 189 12.71 22.73 3.99
N ASN A 190 12.00 21.75 3.42
CA ASN A 190 10.79 21.96 2.64
C ASN A 190 9.60 21.11 3.14
N ILE A 191 8.41 21.53 2.73
CA ILE A 191 7.17 20.76 2.83
C ILE A 191 6.81 20.34 1.41
N GLY A 192 6.45 19.08 1.22
CA GLY A 192 5.96 18.55 -0.04
C GLY A 192 4.62 17.86 0.13
N SER A 193 4.00 17.49 -0.98
CA SER A 193 2.94 16.48 -0.95
C SER A 193 3.49 15.11 -0.61
N THR A 194 2.63 14.17 -0.24
CA THR A 194 3.07 12.82 0.14
C THR A 194 3.88 12.14 -0.96
N ILE A 195 3.46 12.28 -2.22
CA ILE A 195 4.19 11.68 -3.35
C ILE A 195 5.55 12.35 -3.55
N GLN A 196 5.62 13.68 -3.44
CA GLN A 196 6.88 14.43 -3.58
C GLN A 196 7.86 14.13 -2.44
N ALA A 197 7.37 14.11 -1.20
CA ALA A 197 8.17 13.81 -0.03
C ALA A 197 8.67 12.37 -0.06
N ALA A 198 7.86 11.40 -0.49
CA ALA A 198 8.29 10.02 -0.66
C ALA A 198 9.49 9.90 -1.62
N PHE A 199 9.45 10.60 -2.76
CA PHE A 199 10.58 10.64 -3.70
C PHE A 199 11.86 11.17 -3.04
N GLN A 200 11.78 12.31 -2.32
CA GLN A 200 12.92 12.90 -1.61
C GLN A 200 13.47 11.99 -0.50
N LEU A 201 12.58 11.26 0.16
CA LEU A 201 12.88 10.32 1.25
C LEU A 201 13.25 8.92 0.76
N LYS A 202 13.37 8.70 -0.56
CA LYS A 202 13.70 7.40 -1.19
C LYS A 202 12.72 6.29 -0.85
N LEU A 203 11.44 6.64 -0.69
CA LEU A 203 10.31 5.74 -0.59
C LEU A 203 9.62 5.62 -1.96
N THR A 204 9.16 4.41 -2.29
CA THR A 204 8.37 4.13 -3.48
C THR A 204 6.88 4.21 -3.14
N ILE A 205 6.14 5.03 -3.89
CA ILE A 205 4.68 5.06 -3.79
C ILE A 205 4.07 3.99 -4.69
N MET A 206 3.23 3.15 -4.11
CA MET A 206 2.28 2.30 -4.83
C MET A 206 0.88 2.92 -4.73
N ALA A 207 0.34 3.39 -5.84
CA ALA A 207 -1.02 3.93 -5.87
C ALA A 207 -2.04 2.80 -6.00
N SER A 208 -2.95 2.76 -5.04
CA SER A 208 -4.13 1.89 -5.06
C SER A 208 -5.36 2.67 -5.50
N HIS A 209 -6.44 1.94 -5.78
CA HIS A 209 -7.73 2.52 -6.20
C HIS A 209 -7.69 3.40 -7.47
N PRO A 210 -6.87 3.15 -8.50
CA PRO A 210 -6.81 4.03 -9.68
C PRO A 210 -8.17 4.17 -10.39
N LEU A 211 -9.04 3.16 -10.26
CA LEU A 211 -10.38 3.14 -10.86
C LEU A 211 -11.51 3.54 -9.87
N GLY A 212 -11.20 3.97 -8.65
CA GLY A 212 -12.23 4.37 -7.66
C GLY A 212 -13.28 3.29 -7.39
N LYS A 213 -12.85 2.03 -7.17
CA LYS A 213 -13.75 0.86 -7.04
C LYS A 213 -14.65 0.62 -8.27
N GLY A 214 -14.16 0.98 -9.46
CA GLY A 214 -14.84 0.83 -10.75
C GLY A 214 -15.70 2.02 -11.15
N LEU A 215 -15.83 3.05 -10.31
CA LEU A 215 -16.53 4.28 -10.64
C LEU A 215 -15.86 4.98 -11.85
N LEU A 216 -14.56 5.20 -11.78
CA LEU A 216 -13.76 5.87 -12.83
C LEU A 216 -13.52 5.00 -14.07
N ALA A 217 -14.00 3.74 -14.05
CA ALA A 217 -14.04 2.90 -15.25
C ALA A 217 -15.36 3.06 -16.01
N ARG A 218 -16.39 3.64 -15.38
CA ARG A 218 -17.74 3.82 -15.94
C ARG A 218 -18.07 5.28 -16.20
N GLU A 219 -17.56 6.16 -15.36
CA GLU A 219 -17.82 7.60 -15.41
C GLU A 219 -16.60 8.33 -15.95
N GLU A 220 -16.87 9.21 -16.92
CA GLU A 220 -15.85 10.05 -17.54
C GLU A 220 -15.52 11.24 -16.65
N VAL A 221 -14.23 11.53 -16.49
CA VAL A 221 -13.77 12.75 -15.82
C VAL A 221 -13.41 13.77 -16.90
N PRO A 222 -14.11 14.90 -17.02
CA PRO A 222 -13.92 15.85 -18.12
C PRO A 222 -12.47 16.31 -18.31
N SER A 223 -11.75 16.60 -17.22
CA SER A 223 -10.34 17.00 -17.27
C SER A 223 -9.44 15.89 -17.81
N LEU A 224 -9.74 14.61 -17.51
CA LEU A 224 -9.00 13.48 -18.06
C LEU A 224 -9.32 13.24 -19.54
N LEU A 225 -10.58 13.39 -19.95
CA LEU A 225 -10.99 13.27 -21.35
C LEU A 225 -10.31 14.33 -22.21
N GLU A 226 -10.36 15.59 -21.78
CA GLU A 226 -9.72 16.70 -22.48
C GLU A 226 -8.19 16.51 -22.53
N ALA A 227 -7.61 16.04 -21.42
CA ALA A 227 -6.18 15.82 -21.36
C ALA A 227 -5.72 14.57 -22.11
N MET A 228 -6.57 13.58 -22.38
CA MET A 228 -6.22 12.31 -23.03
C MET A 228 -7.32 11.81 -23.99
N PRO A 229 -7.71 12.59 -25.02
CA PRO A 229 -8.77 12.23 -25.95
C PRO A 229 -8.39 11.03 -26.83
N GLU A 230 -7.10 10.71 -26.93
CA GLU A 230 -6.58 9.56 -27.69
C GLU A 230 -6.86 8.20 -27.06
N LEU A 231 -7.18 8.15 -25.76
CA LEU A 231 -7.48 6.90 -25.08
C LEU A 231 -8.93 6.49 -25.34
N ALA A 232 -9.21 5.19 -25.39
CA ALA A 232 -10.51 4.72 -25.88
C ALA A 232 -11.66 4.98 -24.89
N ASP A 233 -11.39 4.90 -23.59
CA ASP A 233 -12.43 4.90 -22.55
C ASP A 233 -11.94 5.50 -21.21
N ALA A 234 -12.90 5.69 -20.29
CA ALA A 234 -12.66 6.26 -18.97
C ALA A 234 -11.70 5.42 -18.11
N ALA A 235 -11.74 4.09 -18.22
CA ALA A 235 -10.85 3.21 -17.45
C ALA A 235 -9.40 3.41 -17.88
N GLN A 236 -9.16 3.49 -19.19
CA GLN A 236 -7.83 3.74 -19.74
C GLN A 236 -7.29 5.10 -19.29
N ARG A 237 -8.12 6.15 -19.34
CA ARG A 237 -7.78 7.50 -18.86
C ARG A 237 -7.48 7.53 -17.37
N ALA A 238 -8.31 6.90 -16.54
CA ALA A 238 -8.10 6.84 -15.10
C ALA A 238 -6.80 6.10 -14.72
N ILE A 239 -6.49 4.98 -15.38
CA ILE A 239 -5.22 4.26 -15.18
C ILE A 239 -4.04 5.12 -15.63
N GLN A 240 -4.15 5.74 -16.81
CA GLN A 240 -3.07 6.55 -17.37
C GLN A 240 -2.79 7.80 -16.54
N PHE A 241 -3.83 8.45 -16.00
CA PHE A 241 -3.69 9.56 -15.06
C PHE A 241 -2.78 9.17 -13.89
N VAL A 242 -3.11 8.08 -13.19
CA VAL A 242 -2.33 7.63 -12.01
C VAL A 242 -0.93 7.18 -12.40
N ARG A 243 -0.75 6.48 -13.53
CA ARG A 243 0.59 6.09 -14.02
C ARG A 243 1.44 7.29 -14.44
N SER A 244 0.83 8.41 -14.77
CA SER A 244 1.52 9.62 -15.25
C SER A 244 1.86 10.61 -14.16
N THR A 245 1.40 10.37 -12.93
CA THR A 245 1.69 11.24 -11.79
C THR A 245 3.18 11.20 -11.44
N PRO A 246 3.89 12.35 -11.49
CA PRO A 246 5.29 12.40 -11.13
C PRO A 246 5.52 11.93 -9.68
N GLY A 247 6.35 10.90 -9.51
CA GLY A 247 6.70 10.32 -8.20
C GLY A 247 5.93 9.05 -7.82
N ILE A 248 4.90 8.65 -8.57
CA ILE A 248 4.28 7.34 -8.41
C ILE A 248 5.18 6.27 -9.05
N GLY A 249 5.53 5.24 -8.29
CA GLY A 249 6.35 4.13 -8.76
C GLY A 249 5.54 2.97 -9.36
N VAL A 250 4.34 2.72 -8.82
CA VAL A 250 3.46 1.62 -9.26
C VAL A 250 2.01 2.05 -9.20
N THR A 251 1.22 1.68 -10.22
CA THR A 251 -0.24 1.81 -10.24
C THR A 251 -0.88 0.43 -10.15
N LEU A 252 -1.63 0.16 -9.08
CA LEU A 252 -2.26 -1.15 -8.84
C LEU A 252 -3.64 -1.21 -9.49
N VAL A 253 -3.78 -1.98 -10.58
CA VAL A 253 -5.04 -2.13 -11.31
C VAL A 253 -5.67 -3.50 -11.02
N GLY A 254 -6.93 -3.49 -10.58
CA GLY A 254 -7.70 -4.71 -10.34
C GLY A 254 -8.38 -5.23 -11.60
N LEU A 255 -8.29 -6.53 -11.85
CA LEU A 255 -8.80 -7.19 -13.06
C LEU A 255 -9.77 -8.33 -12.70
N SER A 256 -11.07 -8.13 -12.93
CA SER A 256 -12.09 -9.18 -12.70
C SER A 256 -12.61 -9.89 -13.97
N MET A 257 -12.42 -9.31 -15.16
CA MET A 257 -12.93 -9.85 -16.43
C MET A 257 -11.85 -9.75 -17.51
N PRO A 258 -11.86 -10.63 -18.53
CA PRO A 258 -10.86 -10.60 -19.61
C PRO A 258 -10.71 -9.22 -20.28
N ARG A 259 -11.81 -8.48 -20.46
CA ARG A 259 -11.76 -7.12 -21.05
C ARG A 259 -10.89 -6.14 -20.25
N HIS A 260 -10.84 -6.26 -18.93
CA HIS A 260 -10.02 -5.35 -18.11
C HIS A 260 -8.53 -5.53 -18.39
N LEU A 261 -8.10 -6.74 -18.78
CA LEU A 261 -6.72 -6.98 -19.18
C LEU A 261 -6.40 -6.27 -20.49
N ALA A 262 -7.34 -6.24 -21.44
CA ALA A 262 -7.16 -5.50 -22.69
C ALA A 262 -6.98 -4.00 -22.43
N ASP A 263 -7.82 -3.40 -21.57
CA ASP A 263 -7.71 -1.97 -21.20
C ASP A 263 -6.37 -1.68 -20.52
N LEU A 264 -5.97 -2.51 -19.55
CA LEU A 264 -4.68 -2.36 -18.88
C LEU A 264 -3.52 -2.45 -19.87
N LEU A 265 -3.52 -3.43 -20.78
CA LEU A 265 -2.44 -3.62 -21.76
C LEU A 265 -2.40 -2.50 -22.80
N ALA A 266 -3.54 -1.95 -23.20
CA ALA A 266 -3.61 -0.79 -24.08
C ALA A 266 -2.89 0.41 -23.46
N VAL A 267 -3.18 0.68 -22.18
CA VAL A 267 -2.53 1.75 -21.40
C VAL A 267 -1.06 1.45 -21.15
N ALA A 268 -0.71 0.22 -20.78
CA ALA A 268 0.67 -0.18 -20.44
C ALA A 268 1.65 0.00 -21.62
N ARG A 269 1.16 -0.08 -22.87
CA ARG A 269 1.95 0.17 -24.09
C ARG A 269 2.20 1.66 -24.36
N GLN A 270 1.46 2.55 -23.71
CA GLN A 270 1.67 4.00 -23.79
C GLN A 270 2.70 4.43 -22.74
N LEU A 271 3.53 5.41 -23.14
CA LEU A 271 4.40 6.12 -22.21
C LEU A 271 3.54 6.94 -21.22
N PRO A 272 3.99 7.13 -19.97
CA PRO A 272 3.40 8.13 -19.08
C PRO A 272 3.34 9.52 -19.74
N LEU A 273 2.32 10.31 -19.40
CA LEU A 273 2.16 11.65 -19.96
C LEU A 273 3.40 12.53 -19.64
N PRO A 274 3.80 13.42 -20.57
CA PRO A 274 4.78 14.45 -20.26
C PRO A 274 4.34 15.29 -19.07
N LYS A 275 5.28 15.67 -18.20
CA LYS A 275 5.01 16.43 -16.96
C LYS A 275 4.14 17.67 -17.20
N GLY A 276 4.40 18.46 -18.25
CA GLY A 276 3.61 19.66 -18.55
C GLY A 276 2.15 19.36 -18.85
N ARG A 277 1.87 18.31 -19.64
CA ARG A 277 0.50 17.84 -19.94
C ARG A 277 -0.18 17.32 -18.68
N TYR A 278 0.57 16.67 -17.79
CA TYR A 278 0.04 16.20 -16.52
C TYR A 278 -0.37 17.37 -15.60
N LEU A 279 0.50 18.36 -15.44
CA LEU A 279 0.28 19.50 -14.55
C LEU A 279 -0.87 20.40 -15.02
N ALA A 280 -1.05 20.56 -16.33
CA ALA A 280 -2.15 21.35 -16.90
C ALA A 280 -3.56 20.85 -16.50
N MET A 281 -3.70 19.61 -16.00
CA MET A 281 -4.97 19.11 -15.46
C MET A 281 -5.34 19.74 -14.11
N PHE A 282 -4.36 20.18 -13.32
CA PHE A 282 -4.59 20.80 -12.01
C PHE A 282 -4.77 22.32 -12.09
N GLU A 283 -4.22 22.96 -13.12
CA GLU A 283 -4.36 24.41 -13.34
C GLU A 283 -5.77 24.81 -13.82
N LYS A 284 -6.55 23.85 -14.33
CA LYS A 284 -7.91 24.07 -14.84
C LYS A 284 -9.01 23.80 -13.80
N GLU A 285 -8.63 23.34 -12.61
CA GLU A 285 -9.56 23.01 -11.52
C GLU A 285 -9.64 24.13 -10.45
N GLU A 286 -8.88 25.22 -10.62
CA GLU A 286 -9.02 26.50 -9.88
C GLU A 286 -10.00 27.46 -10.59
#